data_AF-A0A7V4W8B1-F1
#
_entry.id   AF-A0A7V4W8B1-F1
#
_cell.length_a   1.000
_cell.length_b   1.000
_cell.length_c   1.000
_cell.angle_alpha   90.00
_cell.angle_beta   90.00
_cell.angle_gamma   90.00
#
_symmetry.space_group_name_H-M   'P 1'
#
loop_
_entity.id
_entity.type
_entity.pdbx_description
1 polymer ?
#
loop_
_entity_poly.entity_id
_entity_poly.type
_entity_poly.pdbx_seq_one_letter_code
_entity_poly.pdbx_strand_id
1 'polypeptide(L)'
;MYTYLRICAAVIIGLHLISPYIEIEHIWGAGGFPFIPLLVRLALAAGAASLFWPRLATRAWALGLQALRSLRRHVSGALLAGAASLLALPVFWVARLQHLHWGDAYIFANAISYPGVYLTYSWMAPLDLYLHAKAWLLMHNMAGWDVQTTYAAISVLTGGIFVFSLLHAMDEWGDDLSQRAGTAALALTLGSMQLFFGYVEAYTILPLGILLFLWLGLRFLRGKGELWPASLALALGLGLSPSLFPLPLALLFLAWWAWRRRGWSVGRVALQVAGPMLIVGLAVVALMTAGHHGLDVFFSGADSPGGDKGFAFVPLTMVASKWVHYTMFSWAHLRDILNEQMLIAPLSLLLVVGVLLGLSRRVNWRDPALVFLAIAAASQFLLACTWNADYGGRRDWDLFASAALPMTLLAAYLLNRYVERPERERTYALAVAVSLMHLIPWIYFNTLPWPWT
;
A
#
# COMPACT_ATOMS: atom_id res chain seq x y z
N MET A 1 19.06 5.91 16.65
CA MET A 1 17.79 5.80 15.91
C MET A 1 16.67 6.66 16.49
N TYR A 2 16.28 6.49 17.76
CA TYR A 2 15.11 7.15 18.33
C TYR A 2 15.20 8.70 18.35
N THR A 3 16.38 9.27 18.60
CA THR A 3 16.58 10.73 18.48
C THR A 3 16.37 11.25 17.06
N TYR A 4 16.88 10.54 16.05
CA TYR A 4 16.64 10.86 14.65
C TYR A 4 15.14 10.84 14.32
N LEU A 5 14.44 9.77 14.73
CA LEU A 5 13.00 9.67 14.49
C LEU A 5 12.20 10.77 15.19
N ARG A 6 12.59 11.22 16.39
CA ARG A 6 11.93 12.35 17.07
C ARG A 6 11.99 13.63 16.24
N ILE A 7 13.11 13.89 15.57
CA ILE A 7 13.26 15.07 14.70
C ILE A 7 12.33 14.93 13.49
N CYS A 8 12.37 13.79 12.79
CA CYS A 8 11.48 13.50 11.67
C CYS A 8 9.99 13.62 12.06
N ALA A 9 9.62 13.03 13.18
CA ALA A 9 8.26 13.10 13.72
C ALA A 9 7.86 14.53 14.08
N ALA A 10 8.76 15.33 14.67
CA ALA A 10 8.48 16.74 14.97
C ALA A 10 8.23 17.55 13.69
N VAL A 11 8.99 17.29 12.62
CA VAL A 11 8.75 17.92 11.31
C VAL A 11 7.38 17.53 10.78
N ILE A 12 7.02 16.24 10.78
CA ILE A 12 5.70 15.78 10.30
C ILE A 12 4.55 16.36 11.13
N ILE A 13 4.67 16.36 12.46
CA ILE A 13 3.66 16.98 13.35
C ILE A 13 3.55 18.48 13.05
N GLY A 14 4.68 19.18 12.90
CA GLY A 14 4.72 20.59 12.52
C GLY A 14 4.01 20.86 11.19
N LEU A 15 4.31 20.06 10.15
CA LEU A 15 3.67 20.14 8.83
C LEU A 15 2.15 20.02 8.91
N HIS A 16 1.62 19.10 9.73
CA HIS A 16 0.18 18.96 9.94
C HIS A 16 -0.45 20.13 10.70
N LEU A 17 0.27 20.73 11.65
CA LEU A 17 -0.21 21.88 12.41
C LEU A 17 -0.25 23.16 11.56
N ILE A 18 0.67 23.29 10.60
CA ILE A 18 0.73 24.45 9.69
C ILE A 18 -0.08 24.26 8.41
N SER A 19 -0.48 23.03 8.05
CA SER A 19 -1.23 22.76 6.81
C SER A 19 -2.52 23.57 6.62
N PRO A 20 -3.26 24.02 7.66
CA PRO A 20 -4.41 24.91 7.47
C PRO A 20 -4.08 26.29 6.90
N TYR A 21 -2.80 26.69 6.93
CA TYR A 21 -2.32 27.99 6.46
C TYR A 21 -1.55 27.89 5.13
N ILE A 22 -1.50 26.71 4.53
CA ILE A 22 -0.79 26.44 3.28
C ILE A 22 -1.81 25.92 2.28
N GLU A 23 -1.74 26.40 1.04
CA GLU A 23 -2.56 25.89 -0.06
C GLU A 23 -2.38 24.37 -0.20
N ILE A 24 -3.50 23.66 -0.35
CA ILE A 24 -3.51 22.19 -0.33
C ILE A 24 -2.66 21.62 -1.45
N GLU A 25 -2.54 22.31 -2.59
CA GLU A 25 -1.69 21.97 -3.73
C GLU A 25 -0.21 21.82 -3.34
N HIS A 26 0.22 22.47 -2.26
CA HIS A 26 1.61 22.41 -1.79
C HIS A 26 1.84 21.36 -0.70
N ILE A 27 0.81 20.99 0.05
CA ILE A 27 0.91 20.12 1.23
C ILE A 27 -0.19 19.06 1.29
N TRP A 28 -0.63 18.59 0.12
CA TRP A 28 -1.77 17.69 0.02
C TRP A 28 -1.54 16.34 0.70
N GLY A 29 -0.33 15.95 1.09
CA GLY A 29 -0.09 14.80 1.96
C GLY A 29 -0.54 15.05 3.41
N ALA A 30 -0.48 16.29 3.90
CA ALA A 30 -0.99 16.69 5.22
C ALA A 30 -2.39 17.32 5.17
N GLY A 31 -3.03 17.28 3.99
CA GLY A 31 -4.27 17.98 3.66
C GLY A 31 -5.52 17.53 4.44
N GLY A 32 -5.51 16.39 5.13
CA GLY A 32 -6.65 15.95 5.95
C GLY A 32 -6.86 16.74 7.25
N PHE A 33 -5.81 17.37 7.79
CA PHE A 33 -5.86 18.06 9.09
C PHE A 33 -6.83 19.25 9.16
N PRO A 34 -6.89 20.16 8.16
CA PRO A 34 -7.79 21.31 8.17
C PRO A 34 -9.27 20.95 8.33
N PHE A 35 -9.67 19.72 7.99
CA PHE A 35 -11.06 19.27 8.01
C PHE A 35 -11.55 18.82 9.40
N ILE A 36 -10.66 18.61 10.37
CA ILE A 36 -11.05 18.25 11.75
C ILE A 36 -11.01 19.45 12.72
N PRO A 37 -11.86 19.47 13.77
CA PRO A 37 -11.89 20.56 14.74
C PRO A 37 -10.52 20.83 15.38
N LEU A 38 -10.21 22.10 15.67
CA LEU A 38 -8.91 22.53 16.19
C LEU A 38 -8.49 21.75 17.45
N LEU A 39 -9.41 21.55 18.39
CA LEU A 39 -9.12 20.81 19.62
C LEU A 39 -8.71 19.36 19.34
N VAL A 40 -9.34 18.72 18.34
CA VAL A 40 -9.00 17.34 17.93
C VAL A 40 -7.61 17.32 17.28
N ARG A 41 -7.28 18.29 16.43
CA ARG A 41 -5.92 18.44 15.85
C ARG A 41 -4.86 18.55 16.93
N LEU A 42 -5.08 19.46 17.88
CA LEU A 42 -4.13 19.69 18.99
C LEU A 42 -4.01 18.46 19.89
N ALA A 43 -5.12 17.76 20.16
CA ALA A 43 -5.10 16.53 20.95
C ALA A 43 -4.33 15.40 20.25
N LEU A 44 -4.55 15.18 18.94
CA LEU A 44 -3.80 14.18 18.16
C LEU A 44 -2.30 14.51 18.11
N ALA A 45 -1.96 15.77 17.83
CA ALA A 45 -0.57 16.24 17.79
C ALA A 45 0.12 16.13 19.15
N ALA A 46 -0.54 16.57 20.23
CA ALA A 46 -0.03 16.46 21.59
C ALA A 46 0.12 14.99 22.03
N GLY A 47 -0.84 14.13 21.65
CA GLY A 47 -0.79 12.69 21.89
C GLY A 47 0.44 12.05 21.26
N ALA A 48 0.69 12.31 19.97
CA ALA A 48 1.88 11.82 19.26
C ALA A 48 3.17 12.43 19.84
N ALA A 49 3.21 13.74 20.08
CA ALA A 49 4.37 14.44 20.63
C ALA A 49 4.72 14.01 22.06
N SER A 50 3.74 13.55 22.86
CA SER A 50 3.99 13.00 24.21
C SER A 50 4.95 11.79 24.17
N LEU A 51 4.98 11.06 23.06
CA LEU A 51 5.89 9.94 22.83
C LEU A 51 7.30 10.36 22.43
N PHE A 52 7.63 11.66 22.42
CA PHE A 52 9.02 12.14 22.41
C PHE A 52 9.73 11.90 23.73
N TRP A 53 8.97 11.72 24.82
CA TRP A 53 9.51 11.37 26.13
C TRP A 53 9.76 9.85 26.20
N PRO A 54 11.03 9.39 26.33
CA PRO A 54 11.36 7.97 26.23
C PRO A 54 10.61 7.08 27.22
N ARG A 55 10.32 7.59 28.43
CA ARG A 55 9.59 6.81 29.45
C ARG A 55 8.12 6.62 29.08
N LEU A 56 7.49 7.61 28.44
CA LEU A 56 6.10 7.50 27.98
C LEU A 56 6.02 6.54 26.80
N ALA A 57 6.93 6.66 25.83
CA ALA A 57 7.01 5.72 24.70
C ALA A 57 7.20 4.27 25.16
N THR A 58 8.14 4.01 26.08
CA THR A 58 8.36 2.66 26.64
C THR A 58 7.12 2.16 27.40
N ARG A 59 6.47 3.00 28.22
CA ARG A 59 5.26 2.60 28.95
C ARG A 59 4.09 2.30 28.03
N ALA A 60 3.81 3.18 27.07
CA ALA A 60 2.74 3.00 26.10
C ALA A 60 2.92 1.69 25.31
N TRP A 61 4.14 1.43 24.82
CA TRP A 61 4.47 0.19 24.13
C TRP A 61 4.32 -1.04 25.01
N ALA A 62 4.84 -0.99 26.24
CA ALA A 62 4.77 -2.11 27.19
C ALA A 62 3.33 -2.47 27.55
N LEU A 63 2.45 -1.47 27.75
CA LEU A 63 1.03 -1.68 28.01
C LEU A 63 0.33 -2.37 26.83
N GLY A 64 0.57 -1.91 25.60
CA GLY A 64 0.03 -2.54 24.39
C GLY A 64 0.50 -3.99 24.24
N LEU A 65 1.80 -4.25 24.45
CA LEU A 65 2.33 -5.62 24.43
C LEU A 65 1.78 -6.49 25.56
N GLN A 66 1.58 -5.94 26.76
CA GLN A 66 1.00 -6.68 27.88
C GLN A 66 -0.44 -7.09 27.58
N ALA A 67 -1.25 -6.18 27.02
CA ALA A 67 -2.61 -6.48 26.58
C ALA A 67 -2.63 -7.58 25.52
N LEU A 68 -1.79 -7.47 24.48
CA LEU A 68 -1.68 -8.48 23.44
C LEU A 68 -1.20 -9.84 23.97
N ARG A 69 -0.24 -9.86 24.91
CA ARG A 69 0.19 -11.09 25.60
C ARG A 69 -0.95 -11.71 26.39
N SER A 70 -1.71 -10.89 27.12
CA SER A 70 -2.86 -11.36 27.91
C SER A 70 -3.91 -12.02 27.01
N LEU A 71 -4.24 -11.39 25.88
CA LEU A 71 -5.14 -11.95 24.88
C LEU A 71 -4.62 -13.27 24.30
N ARG A 72 -3.33 -13.31 23.91
CA ARG A 72 -2.70 -14.52 23.34
C ARG A 72 -2.57 -15.70 24.32
N ARG A 73 -2.68 -15.46 25.63
CA ARG A 73 -2.74 -16.56 26.62
C ARG A 73 -4.05 -17.35 26.55
N HIS A 74 -5.13 -16.70 26.12
CA HIS A 74 -6.47 -17.27 26.13
C HIS A 74 -6.97 -17.63 24.72
N VAL A 75 -6.38 -17.03 23.68
CA VAL A 75 -6.87 -17.11 22.30
C VAL A 75 -5.71 -17.43 21.36
N SER A 76 -5.92 -18.39 20.45
CA SER A 76 -4.92 -18.74 19.43
C SER A 76 -4.63 -17.55 18.51
N GLY A 77 -3.42 -17.52 17.93
CA GLY A 77 -3.05 -16.45 17.00
C GLY A 77 -4.00 -16.33 15.80
N ALA A 78 -4.46 -17.47 15.27
CA ALA A 78 -5.40 -17.51 14.15
C ALA A 78 -6.78 -16.95 14.53
N LEU A 79 -7.29 -17.29 15.72
CA LEU A 79 -8.57 -16.77 16.19
C LEU A 79 -8.49 -15.27 16.50
N LEU A 80 -7.37 -14.77 17.02
CA LEU A 80 -7.14 -13.33 17.18
C LEU A 80 -7.08 -12.60 15.82
N ALA A 81 -6.40 -13.17 14.82
CA ALA A 81 -6.37 -12.61 13.47
C ALA A 81 -7.77 -12.59 12.84
N GLY A 82 -8.55 -13.66 13.01
CA GLY A 82 -9.95 -13.74 12.56
C GLY A 82 -10.84 -12.71 13.25
N ALA A 83 -10.75 -12.59 14.58
CA ALA A 83 -11.50 -11.60 15.34
C ALA A 83 -11.14 -10.16 14.95
N ALA A 84 -9.84 -9.85 14.81
CA ALA A 84 -9.39 -8.53 14.38
C ALA A 84 -9.86 -8.19 12.96
N SER A 85 -9.82 -9.16 12.04
CA SER A 85 -10.35 -9.04 10.69
C SER A 85 -11.86 -8.74 10.69
N LEU A 86 -12.64 -9.51 11.46
CA LEU A 86 -14.09 -9.31 11.59
C LEU A 86 -14.44 -7.97 12.21
N LEU A 87 -13.67 -7.50 13.21
CA LEU A 87 -13.85 -6.19 13.83
C LEU A 87 -13.45 -5.02 12.91
N ALA A 88 -12.52 -5.24 11.97
CA ALA A 88 -12.11 -4.22 11.02
C ALA A 88 -13.21 -3.91 9.99
N LEU A 89 -14.02 -4.89 9.59
CA LEU A 89 -15.10 -4.73 8.62
C LEU A 89 -16.09 -3.58 8.97
N PRO A 90 -16.72 -3.55 10.16
CA PRO A 90 -17.63 -2.46 10.51
C PRO A 90 -16.91 -1.11 10.63
N VAL A 91 -15.65 -1.10 11.07
CA VAL A 91 -14.85 0.14 11.16
C VAL A 91 -14.63 0.72 9.75
N PHE A 92 -14.20 -0.11 8.81
CA PHE A 92 -14.00 0.29 7.43
C PHE A 92 -15.31 0.74 6.75
N TRP A 93 -16.42 0.05 7.03
CA TRP A 93 -17.72 0.36 6.44
C TRP A 93 -18.32 1.67 6.95
N VAL A 94 -18.23 1.93 8.26
CA VAL A 94 -18.80 3.13 8.89
C VAL A 94 -18.01 4.38 8.49
N ALA A 95 -16.68 4.27 8.43
CA ALA A 95 -15.82 5.39 8.06
C ALA A 95 -15.46 5.39 6.56
N ARG A 96 -16.35 4.85 5.70
CA ARG A 96 -16.10 4.74 4.27
C ARG A 96 -16.15 6.07 3.54
N LEU A 97 -15.43 6.15 2.42
CA LEU A 97 -15.45 7.24 1.45
C LEU A 97 -16.89 7.58 1.02
N GLN A 98 -17.26 8.86 1.08
CA GLN A 98 -18.59 9.37 0.72
C GLN A 98 -18.59 10.26 -0.54
N HIS A 99 -17.49 10.27 -1.31
CA HIS A 99 -17.35 11.11 -2.49
C HIS A 99 -16.53 10.45 -3.60
N LEU A 100 -16.63 10.97 -4.83
CA LEU A 100 -15.96 10.42 -6.03
C LEU A 100 -14.85 11.33 -6.58
N HIS A 101 -14.29 12.20 -5.75
CA HIS A 101 -13.32 13.20 -6.18
C HIS A 101 -11.94 12.63 -6.60
N TRP A 102 -11.59 11.46 -6.06
CA TRP A 102 -10.30 10.81 -6.29
C TRP A 102 -10.27 10.05 -7.62
N GLY A 103 -9.11 10.08 -8.28
CA GLY A 103 -8.82 9.38 -9.53
C GLY A 103 -9.97 9.34 -10.54
N ASP A 104 -10.21 8.12 -11.01
CA ASP A 104 -11.27 7.67 -11.91
C ASP A 104 -12.55 7.22 -11.18
N ALA A 105 -12.66 7.39 -9.86
CA ALA A 105 -13.84 6.97 -9.08
C ALA A 105 -15.16 7.46 -9.68
N TYR A 106 -15.19 8.71 -10.17
CA TYR A 106 -16.35 9.26 -10.87
C TYR A 106 -16.64 8.53 -12.17
N ILE A 107 -15.61 8.22 -12.96
CA ILE A 107 -15.73 7.49 -14.22
C ILE A 107 -16.25 6.08 -13.91
N PHE A 108 -15.69 5.37 -12.94
CA PHE A 108 -16.10 4.00 -12.61
C PHE A 108 -17.54 3.93 -12.11
N ALA A 109 -17.92 4.80 -11.19
CA ALA A 109 -19.27 4.83 -10.62
C ALA A 109 -20.36 5.06 -11.68
N ASN A 110 -20.05 5.85 -12.72
CA ASN A 110 -20.99 6.12 -13.80
C ASN A 110 -20.87 5.06 -14.91
N ALA A 111 -19.69 4.90 -15.51
CA ALA A 111 -19.46 4.10 -16.72
C ALA A 111 -19.85 2.62 -16.56
N ILE A 112 -19.57 1.99 -15.42
CA ILE A 112 -19.89 0.57 -15.20
C ILE A 112 -21.40 0.31 -15.28
N SER A 113 -22.21 1.29 -14.87
CA SER A 113 -23.67 1.16 -14.88
C SER A 113 -24.30 1.43 -16.25
N TYR A 114 -23.55 1.97 -17.22
CA TYR A 114 -24.06 2.34 -18.54
C TYR A 114 -23.75 1.25 -19.59
N PRO A 115 -24.77 0.59 -20.16
CA PRO A 115 -24.58 -0.50 -21.13
C PRO A 115 -23.80 -0.13 -22.40
N GLY A 116 -23.76 1.17 -22.74
CA GLY A 116 -23.04 1.68 -23.92
C GLY A 116 -21.57 2.01 -23.68
N VAL A 117 -21.08 1.96 -22.43
CA VAL A 117 -19.69 2.26 -22.07
C VAL A 117 -19.00 0.96 -21.65
N TYR A 118 -18.10 0.44 -22.49
CA TYR A 118 -17.40 -0.82 -22.26
C TYR A 118 -16.22 -0.68 -21.27
N LEU A 119 -16.46 -0.22 -20.05
CA LEU A 119 -15.39 -0.11 -19.03
C LEU A 119 -15.08 -1.43 -18.31
N THR A 120 -15.87 -2.49 -18.56
CA THR A 120 -15.66 -3.81 -17.95
C THR A 120 -14.36 -4.48 -18.38
N TYR A 121 -13.83 -4.11 -19.55
CA TYR A 121 -12.63 -4.70 -20.14
C TYR A 121 -11.63 -3.57 -20.39
N SER A 122 -10.69 -3.37 -19.46
CA SER A 122 -9.58 -2.44 -19.68
C SER A 122 -8.25 -3.06 -19.27
N TRP A 123 -7.23 -2.91 -20.13
CA TRP A 123 -5.87 -3.37 -19.88
C TRP A 123 -5.17 -2.61 -18.75
N MET A 124 -5.71 -1.48 -18.32
CA MET A 124 -5.22 -0.74 -17.15
C MET A 124 -5.52 -1.45 -15.83
N ALA A 125 -6.58 -2.27 -15.77
CA ALA A 125 -6.96 -3.02 -14.57
C ALA A 125 -7.88 -4.21 -14.90
N PRO A 126 -7.40 -5.21 -15.67
CA PRO A 126 -8.29 -6.11 -16.40
C PRO A 126 -9.09 -7.04 -15.49
N LEU A 127 -8.45 -7.63 -14.48
CA LEU A 127 -9.18 -8.46 -13.52
C LEU A 127 -9.98 -7.61 -12.53
N ASP A 128 -9.47 -6.45 -12.12
CA ASP A 128 -10.10 -5.64 -11.09
C ASP A 128 -11.44 -5.06 -11.58
N LEU A 129 -11.44 -4.37 -12.74
CA LEU A 129 -12.64 -3.79 -13.32
C LEU A 129 -13.66 -4.87 -13.72
N TYR A 130 -13.19 -6.01 -14.26
CA TYR A 130 -14.07 -7.13 -14.56
C TYR A 130 -14.76 -7.66 -13.29
N LEU A 131 -14.00 -7.90 -12.22
CA LEU A 131 -14.53 -8.40 -10.95
C LEU A 131 -15.55 -7.43 -10.36
N HIS A 132 -15.23 -6.13 -10.33
CA HIS A 132 -16.13 -5.10 -9.82
C HIS A 132 -17.42 -4.99 -10.66
N ALA A 133 -17.31 -5.01 -11.99
CA ALA A 133 -18.48 -4.96 -12.87
C ALA A 133 -19.39 -6.18 -12.71
N LYS A 134 -18.82 -7.39 -12.59
CA LYS A 134 -19.62 -8.61 -12.37
C LYS A 134 -20.21 -8.68 -10.97
N ALA A 135 -19.47 -8.26 -9.96
CA ALA A 135 -19.99 -8.15 -8.60
C ALA A 135 -21.13 -7.13 -8.53
N TRP A 136 -20.99 -5.99 -9.22
CA TRP A 136 -22.05 -4.99 -9.28
C TRP A 136 -23.29 -5.55 -9.97
N LEU A 137 -23.15 -6.19 -11.13
CA LEU A 137 -24.29 -6.80 -11.83
C LEU A 137 -25.04 -7.80 -10.93
N LEU A 138 -24.29 -8.65 -10.21
CA LEU A 138 -24.87 -9.61 -9.26
C LEU A 138 -25.62 -8.90 -8.12
N MET A 139 -24.97 -7.95 -7.45
CA MET A 139 -25.51 -7.27 -6.27
C MET A 139 -26.63 -6.29 -6.62
N HIS A 140 -26.58 -5.67 -7.80
CA HIS A 140 -27.66 -4.86 -8.33
C HIS A 140 -28.93 -5.69 -8.52
N ASN A 141 -28.81 -6.87 -9.15
CA ASN A 141 -29.93 -7.77 -9.36
C ASN A 141 -30.48 -8.38 -8.06
N MET A 142 -29.60 -8.68 -7.09
CA MET A 142 -30.02 -9.32 -5.83
C MET A 142 -30.52 -8.35 -4.78
N ALA A 143 -29.93 -7.15 -4.67
CA ALA A 143 -30.11 -6.24 -3.55
C ALA A 143 -30.28 -4.77 -3.96
N GLY A 144 -30.33 -4.46 -5.27
CA GLY A 144 -30.49 -3.10 -5.76
C GLY A 144 -29.28 -2.20 -5.50
N TRP A 145 -28.09 -2.77 -5.27
CA TRP A 145 -26.89 -1.99 -5.00
C TRP A 145 -26.47 -1.15 -6.23
N ASP A 146 -25.94 0.04 -5.95
CA ASP A 146 -25.23 0.83 -6.96
C ASP A 146 -23.76 0.40 -7.07
N VAL A 147 -23.06 0.99 -8.05
CA VAL A 147 -21.64 0.69 -8.29
C VAL A 147 -20.79 1.07 -7.09
N GLN A 148 -21.04 2.24 -6.49
CA GLN A 148 -20.26 2.75 -5.35
C GLN A 148 -20.36 1.83 -4.13
N THR A 149 -21.56 1.37 -3.79
CA THR A 149 -21.81 0.45 -2.67
C THR A 149 -21.11 -0.89 -2.92
N THR A 150 -21.10 -1.36 -4.17
CA THR A 150 -20.41 -2.59 -4.55
C THR A 150 -18.89 -2.45 -4.38
N TYR A 151 -18.29 -1.40 -4.93
CA TYR A 151 -16.86 -1.09 -4.72
C TYR A 151 -16.53 -0.97 -3.24
N ALA A 152 -17.37 -0.25 -2.48
CA ALA A 152 -17.15 -0.06 -1.07
C ALA A 152 -17.16 -1.39 -0.31
N ALA A 153 -18.09 -2.30 -0.64
CA ALA A 153 -18.15 -3.63 -0.04
C ALA A 153 -16.90 -4.47 -0.37
N ILE A 154 -16.45 -4.47 -1.63
CA ILE A 154 -15.24 -5.19 -2.05
C ILE A 154 -14.00 -4.64 -1.35
N SER A 155 -13.86 -3.31 -1.31
CA SER A 155 -12.79 -2.61 -0.59
C SER A 155 -12.74 -3.01 0.90
N VAL A 156 -13.89 -2.97 1.59
CA VAL A 156 -14.01 -3.33 3.01
C VAL A 156 -13.69 -4.80 3.26
N LEU A 157 -14.22 -5.71 2.43
CA LEU A 157 -13.96 -7.15 2.53
C LEU A 157 -12.49 -7.46 2.30
N THR A 158 -11.88 -6.83 1.28
CA THR A 158 -10.45 -6.94 1.00
C THR A 158 -9.63 -6.44 2.19
N GLY A 159 -10.02 -5.32 2.81
CA GLY A 159 -9.39 -4.82 4.03
C GLY A 159 -9.44 -5.82 5.17
N GLY A 160 -10.58 -6.48 5.38
CA GLY A 160 -10.71 -7.57 6.35
C GLY A 160 -9.72 -8.72 6.05
N ILE A 161 -9.66 -9.17 4.79
CA ILE A 161 -8.75 -10.24 4.36
C ILE A 161 -7.28 -9.81 4.51
N PHE A 162 -6.97 -8.54 4.23
CA PHE A 162 -5.65 -7.94 4.43
C PHE A 162 -5.24 -7.99 5.91
N VAL A 163 -6.10 -7.52 6.82
CA VAL A 163 -5.86 -7.58 8.27
C VAL A 163 -5.64 -9.02 8.74
N PHE A 164 -6.49 -9.96 8.29
CA PHE A 164 -6.32 -11.37 8.59
C PHE A 164 -4.96 -11.89 8.11
N SER A 165 -4.63 -11.66 6.85
CA SER A 165 -3.40 -12.15 6.22
C SER A 165 -2.16 -11.57 6.89
N LEU A 166 -2.17 -10.27 7.22
CA LEU A 166 -1.07 -9.59 7.90
C LEU A 166 -0.82 -10.17 9.29
N LEU A 167 -1.88 -10.35 10.07
CA LEU A 167 -1.81 -10.88 11.42
C LEU A 167 -1.50 -12.38 11.45
N HIS A 168 -2.02 -13.14 10.49
CA HIS A 168 -1.69 -14.55 10.32
C HIS A 168 -0.23 -14.74 9.91
N ALA A 169 0.31 -13.83 9.11
CA ALA A 169 1.71 -13.80 8.71
C ALA A 169 2.68 -13.33 9.80
N MET A 170 2.20 -12.99 11.01
CA MET A 170 3.01 -12.42 12.10
C MET A 170 4.28 -13.19 12.42
N ASP A 171 4.22 -14.52 12.40
CA ASP A 171 5.39 -15.34 12.72
C ASP A 171 6.50 -15.22 11.67
N GLU A 172 6.17 -14.67 10.49
CA GLU A 172 7.15 -14.35 9.46
C GLU A 172 7.74 -12.94 9.61
N TRP A 173 7.13 -12.06 10.39
CA TRP A 173 7.57 -10.66 10.51
C TRP A 173 8.61 -10.39 11.61
N GLY A 174 8.79 -11.32 12.55
CA GLY A 174 9.76 -11.17 13.63
C GLY A 174 9.89 -12.38 14.54
N ASP A 175 11.00 -12.43 15.27
CA ASP A 175 11.38 -13.51 16.17
C ASP A 175 10.60 -13.44 17.49
N ASP A 176 10.35 -12.23 18.00
CA ASP A 176 9.65 -11.98 19.26
C ASP A 176 8.32 -11.22 19.07
N LEU A 177 7.41 -11.31 20.06
CA LEU A 177 6.10 -10.67 19.98
C LEU A 177 6.16 -9.16 19.72
N SER A 178 7.16 -8.46 20.27
CA SER A 178 7.31 -7.03 20.05
C SER A 178 7.66 -6.71 18.60
N GLN A 179 8.52 -7.50 17.96
CA GLN A 179 8.84 -7.33 16.55
C GLN A 179 7.60 -7.56 15.69
N ARG A 180 6.86 -8.65 15.95
CA ARG A 180 5.64 -9.00 15.21
C ARG A 180 4.56 -7.94 15.36
N ALA A 181 4.32 -7.48 16.59
CA ALA A 181 3.36 -6.41 16.88
C ALA A 181 3.80 -5.06 16.29
N GLY A 182 5.10 -4.74 16.33
CA GLY A 182 5.69 -3.57 15.69
C GLY A 182 5.43 -3.52 14.19
N THR A 183 5.75 -4.60 13.48
CA THR A 183 5.52 -4.70 12.04
C THR A 183 4.03 -4.59 11.70
N ALA A 184 3.16 -5.31 12.42
CA ALA A 184 1.73 -5.26 12.18
C ALA A 184 1.15 -3.86 12.46
N ALA A 185 1.53 -3.23 13.57
CA ALA A 185 1.05 -1.89 13.91
C ALA A 185 1.50 -0.84 12.91
N LEU A 186 2.74 -0.90 12.41
CA LEU A 186 3.18 -0.01 11.32
C LEU A 186 2.36 -0.20 10.05
N ALA A 187 2.17 -1.44 9.60
CA ALA A 187 1.42 -1.73 8.39
C ALA A 187 -0.07 -1.34 8.49
N LEU A 188 -0.69 -1.53 9.66
CA LEU A 188 -2.10 -1.16 9.93
C LEU A 188 -2.32 0.35 10.11
N THR A 189 -1.25 1.15 10.15
CA THR A 189 -1.33 2.61 10.32
C THR A 189 -0.81 3.37 9.12
N LEU A 190 -0.56 2.69 8.00
CA LEU A 190 -0.22 3.34 6.73
C LEU A 190 -1.37 4.19 6.22
N GLY A 191 -1.07 5.30 5.54
CA GLY A 191 -2.10 6.07 4.86
C GLY A 191 -2.78 5.32 3.74
N SER A 192 -2.11 4.32 3.14
CA SER A 192 -2.72 3.41 2.17
C SER A 192 -3.87 2.56 2.75
N MET A 193 -4.02 2.49 4.08
CA MET A 193 -5.19 1.86 4.71
C MET A 193 -6.51 2.54 4.30
N GLN A 194 -6.48 3.79 3.85
CA GLN A 194 -7.63 4.50 3.27
C GLN A 194 -8.30 3.70 2.14
N LEU A 195 -7.54 2.91 1.37
CA LEU A 195 -8.06 2.07 0.29
C LEU A 195 -9.09 1.03 0.75
N PHE A 196 -9.11 0.70 2.04
CA PHE A 196 -10.04 -0.25 2.63
C PHE A 196 -11.30 0.39 3.21
N PHE A 197 -11.34 1.73 3.31
CA PHE A 197 -12.51 2.48 3.78
C PHE A 197 -13.45 2.78 2.61
N GLY A 198 -13.90 1.71 1.95
CA GLY A 198 -14.88 1.77 0.86
C GLY A 198 -14.46 2.62 -0.35
N TYR A 199 -13.17 2.61 -0.65
CA TYR A 199 -12.57 3.39 -1.73
C TYR A 199 -13.04 2.87 -3.10
N VAL A 200 -13.37 3.76 -4.05
CA VAL A 200 -14.03 3.41 -5.32
C VAL A 200 -13.02 3.49 -6.46
N GLU A 201 -12.07 2.56 -6.52
CA GLU A 201 -10.95 2.58 -7.46
C GLU A 201 -10.39 1.18 -7.75
N ALA A 202 -9.55 1.08 -8.79
CA ALA A 202 -8.98 -0.18 -9.28
C ALA A 202 -7.82 -0.75 -8.43
N TYR A 203 -7.43 -0.03 -7.37
CA TYR A 203 -6.24 -0.37 -6.57
C TYR A 203 -6.58 -0.96 -5.20
N THR A 204 -7.85 -1.19 -4.88
CA THR A 204 -8.26 -1.63 -3.53
C THR A 204 -7.81 -3.05 -3.19
N ILE A 205 -7.80 -3.97 -4.17
CA ILE A 205 -7.36 -5.37 -4.00
C ILE A 205 -5.83 -5.47 -3.98
N LEU A 206 -5.15 -4.47 -4.54
CA LEU A 206 -3.72 -4.49 -4.80
C LEU A 206 -2.83 -4.70 -3.55
N PRO A 207 -3.05 -3.99 -2.42
CA PRO A 207 -2.20 -4.14 -1.24
C PRO A 207 -2.23 -5.56 -0.66
N LEU A 208 -3.35 -6.29 -0.81
CA LEU A 208 -3.44 -7.70 -0.43
C LEU A 208 -2.54 -8.56 -1.31
N GLY A 209 -2.56 -8.37 -2.63
CA GLY A 209 -1.66 -9.08 -3.55
C GLY A 209 -0.18 -8.84 -3.23
N ILE A 210 0.18 -7.58 -2.94
CA ILE A 210 1.54 -7.20 -2.52
C ILE A 210 1.91 -7.88 -1.20
N LEU A 211 1.02 -7.84 -0.19
CA LEU A 211 1.24 -8.48 1.10
C LEU A 211 1.52 -9.99 0.94
N LEU A 212 0.67 -10.67 0.17
CA LEU A 212 0.79 -12.11 -0.07
C LEU A 212 2.10 -12.43 -0.81
N PHE A 213 2.46 -11.66 -1.85
CA PHE A 213 3.73 -11.82 -2.56
C PHE A 213 4.94 -11.69 -1.62
N LEU A 214 4.99 -10.63 -0.81
CA LEU A 214 6.10 -10.38 0.11
C LEU A 214 6.17 -11.43 1.22
N TRP A 215 5.02 -11.80 1.79
CA TRP A 215 4.93 -12.82 2.83
C TRP A 215 5.38 -14.19 2.32
N LEU A 216 4.84 -14.64 1.19
CA LEU A 216 5.18 -15.94 0.59
C LEU A 216 6.63 -15.96 0.08
N GLY A 217 7.15 -14.84 -0.43
CA GLY A 217 8.55 -14.69 -0.79
C GLY A 217 9.49 -14.83 0.41
N LEU A 218 9.17 -14.22 1.55
CA LEU A 218 9.94 -14.38 2.79
C LEU A 218 9.86 -15.80 3.35
N ARG A 219 8.68 -16.42 3.33
CA ARG A 219 8.51 -17.83 3.70
C ARG A 219 9.38 -18.73 2.83
N PHE A 220 9.36 -18.50 1.51
CA PHE A 220 10.22 -19.20 0.58
C PHE A 220 11.68 -19.02 1.00
N LEU A 221 12.20 -17.80 1.20
CA LEU A 221 13.60 -17.58 1.59
C LEU A 221 14.00 -18.29 2.90
N ARG A 222 13.05 -18.47 3.83
CA ARG A 222 13.24 -19.13 5.13
C ARG A 222 13.18 -20.65 5.13
N GLY A 223 13.01 -21.29 3.97
CA GLY A 223 12.86 -22.75 3.94
C GLY A 223 11.40 -23.23 3.99
N LYS A 224 10.44 -22.32 4.13
CA LYS A 224 9.04 -22.66 4.46
C LYS A 224 8.12 -22.58 3.24
N GLY A 225 8.35 -23.45 2.27
CA GLY A 225 7.48 -23.60 1.10
C GLY A 225 8.18 -23.42 -0.24
N GLU A 226 7.36 -23.47 -1.29
CA GLU A 226 7.75 -23.39 -2.69
C GLU A 226 7.73 -21.93 -3.19
N LEU A 227 8.26 -21.68 -4.39
CA LEU A 227 8.31 -20.36 -5.03
C LEU A 227 7.01 -20.02 -5.78
N TRP A 228 6.29 -21.04 -6.28
CA TRP A 228 5.08 -20.83 -7.08
C TRP A 228 3.96 -20.05 -6.36
N PRO A 229 3.73 -20.14 -5.03
CA PRO A 229 2.69 -19.33 -4.38
C PRO A 229 3.00 -17.83 -4.42
N ALA A 230 4.27 -17.45 -4.25
CA ALA A 230 4.68 -16.05 -4.38
C ALA A 230 4.53 -15.59 -5.84
N SER A 231 4.93 -16.43 -6.81
CA SER A 231 4.73 -16.14 -8.23
C SER A 231 3.25 -15.96 -8.58
N LEU A 232 2.37 -16.85 -8.09
CA LEU A 232 0.92 -16.76 -8.31
C LEU A 232 0.33 -15.49 -7.70
N ALA A 233 0.72 -15.14 -6.46
CA ALA A 233 0.25 -13.91 -5.82
C ALA A 233 0.64 -12.67 -6.64
N LEU A 234 1.87 -12.62 -7.17
CA LEU A 234 2.30 -11.53 -8.04
C LEU A 234 1.59 -11.57 -9.41
N ALA A 235 1.39 -12.75 -9.99
CA ALA A 235 0.71 -12.90 -11.28
C ALA A 235 -0.74 -12.41 -11.20
N LEU A 236 -1.46 -12.78 -10.15
CA LEU A 236 -2.81 -12.27 -9.88
C LEU A 236 -2.79 -10.76 -9.66
N GLY A 237 -1.81 -10.26 -8.88
CA GLY A 237 -1.62 -8.82 -8.69
C GLY A 237 -1.37 -8.04 -9.98
N LEU A 238 -0.56 -8.56 -10.91
CA LEU A 238 -0.33 -7.98 -12.23
C LEU A 238 -1.59 -8.01 -13.11
N GLY A 239 -2.40 -9.06 -12.98
CA GLY A 239 -3.71 -9.12 -13.62
C GLY A 239 -4.71 -8.12 -13.04
N LEU A 240 -4.56 -7.72 -11.77
CA LEU A 240 -5.37 -6.66 -11.16
C LEU A 240 -4.88 -5.27 -11.61
N SER A 241 -3.57 -5.04 -11.61
CA SER A 241 -3.00 -3.75 -12.02
C SER A 241 -1.56 -3.84 -12.56
N PRO A 242 -1.27 -3.17 -13.70
CA PRO A 242 0.07 -2.85 -14.22
C PRO A 242 1.02 -2.18 -13.23
N SER A 243 0.51 -1.49 -12.20
CA SER A 243 1.34 -0.84 -11.19
C SER A 243 2.26 -1.83 -10.42
N LEU A 244 2.07 -3.15 -10.56
CA LEU A 244 3.00 -4.14 -10.02
C LEU A 244 4.12 -4.56 -10.96
N PHE A 245 4.21 -4.02 -12.18
CA PHE A 245 5.28 -4.33 -13.14
C PHE A 245 6.72 -4.19 -12.61
N PRO A 246 7.02 -3.38 -11.58
CA PRO A 246 8.35 -3.37 -10.96
C PRO A 246 8.66 -4.56 -10.03
N LEU A 247 7.65 -5.23 -9.45
CA LEU A 247 7.85 -6.35 -8.51
C LEU A 247 8.40 -7.65 -9.12
N PRO A 248 8.22 -7.96 -10.42
CA PRO A 248 8.97 -9.01 -11.11
C PRO A 248 10.48 -9.00 -10.84
N LEU A 249 11.11 -7.84 -10.61
CA LEU A 249 12.53 -7.77 -10.23
C LEU A 249 12.81 -8.52 -8.91
N ALA A 250 11.92 -8.39 -7.93
CA ALA A 250 12.02 -9.11 -6.66
C ALA A 250 11.75 -10.61 -6.84
N LEU A 251 10.84 -11.01 -7.74
CA LEU A 251 10.60 -12.41 -8.09
C LEU A 251 11.81 -13.03 -8.80
N LEU A 252 12.46 -12.30 -9.71
CA LEU A 252 13.69 -12.73 -10.37
C LEU A 252 14.82 -12.96 -9.36
N PHE A 253 14.91 -12.13 -8.31
CA PHE A 253 15.82 -12.39 -7.20
C PHE A 253 15.50 -13.71 -6.49
N LEU A 254 14.23 -14.00 -6.19
CA LEU A 254 13.85 -15.28 -5.58
C LEU A 254 14.17 -16.47 -6.49
N ALA A 255 13.96 -16.33 -7.80
CA ALA A 255 14.31 -17.33 -8.81
C ALA A 255 15.82 -17.60 -8.85
N TRP A 256 16.62 -16.53 -8.87
CA TRP A 256 18.08 -16.61 -8.79
C TRP A 256 18.54 -17.29 -7.50
N TRP A 257 17.93 -16.94 -6.36
CA TRP A 257 18.22 -17.57 -5.07
C TRP A 257 17.88 -19.06 -5.08
N ALA A 258 16.73 -19.45 -5.64
CA ALA A 258 16.32 -20.84 -5.80
C ALA A 258 17.36 -21.64 -6.60
N TRP A 259 17.79 -21.10 -7.74
CA TRP A 259 18.78 -21.74 -8.59
C TRP A 259 20.14 -21.86 -7.92
N ARG A 260 20.69 -20.74 -7.42
CA ARG A 260 22.08 -20.67 -6.94
C ARG A 260 22.28 -21.16 -5.52
N ARG A 261 21.30 -21.03 -4.65
CA ARG A 261 21.44 -21.33 -3.21
C ARG A 261 20.67 -22.56 -2.77
N ARG A 262 19.55 -22.90 -3.44
CA ARG A 262 18.83 -24.16 -3.18
C ARG A 262 19.22 -25.29 -4.12
N GLY A 263 20.03 -25.02 -5.14
CA GLY A 263 20.43 -26.02 -6.14
C GLY A 263 19.27 -26.54 -6.98
N TRP A 264 18.18 -25.76 -7.11
CA TRP A 264 17.07 -26.15 -7.97
C TRP A 264 17.51 -26.14 -9.43
N SER A 265 17.03 -27.11 -10.21
CA SER A 265 17.25 -27.13 -11.66
C SER A 265 16.57 -25.93 -12.32
N VAL A 266 17.14 -25.46 -13.43
CA VAL A 266 16.58 -24.32 -14.20
C VAL A 266 15.14 -24.60 -14.62
N GLY A 267 14.82 -25.84 -15.02
CA GLY A 267 13.45 -26.25 -15.37
C GLY A 267 12.46 -26.13 -14.22
N ARG A 268 12.84 -26.51 -12.99
CA ARG A 268 11.98 -26.33 -11.80
C ARG A 268 11.77 -24.86 -11.49
N VAL A 269 12.82 -24.05 -11.56
CA VAL A 269 12.71 -22.60 -11.33
C VAL A 269 11.80 -21.95 -12.38
N ALA A 270 12.00 -22.29 -13.66
CA ALA A 270 11.15 -21.81 -14.76
C ALA A 270 9.68 -22.21 -14.55
N LEU A 271 9.40 -23.47 -14.18
CA LEU A 271 8.04 -23.93 -13.93
C LEU A 271 7.37 -23.17 -12.77
N GLN A 272 8.08 -22.94 -11.66
CA GLN A 272 7.50 -22.26 -10.50
C GLN A 272 7.34 -20.75 -10.68
N VAL A 273 8.16 -20.13 -11.54
CA VAL A 273 8.07 -18.69 -11.83
C VAL A 273 7.14 -18.45 -13.02
N ALA A 274 7.47 -19.00 -14.19
CA ALA A 274 6.74 -18.75 -15.42
C ALA A 274 5.39 -19.46 -15.47
N GLY A 275 5.22 -20.62 -14.82
CA GLY A 275 3.94 -21.35 -14.83
C GLY A 275 2.76 -20.50 -14.37
N PRO A 276 2.76 -19.98 -13.13
CA PRO A 276 1.69 -19.09 -12.64
C PRO A 276 1.52 -17.82 -13.48
N MET A 277 2.62 -17.20 -13.91
CA MET A 277 2.60 -15.99 -14.75
C MET A 277 1.92 -16.24 -16.10
N LEU A 278 2.26 -17.34 -16.76
CA LEU A 278 1.67 -17.71 -18.05
C LEU A 278 0.19 -18.09 -17.89
N ILE A 279 -0.17 -18.84 -16.84
CA ILE A 279 -1.58 -19.22 -16.61
C ILE A 279 -2.45 -17.98 -16.42
N VAL A 280 -2.05 -17.08 -15.50
CA VAL A 280 -2.82 -15.86 -15.24
C VAL A 280 -2.78 -14.91 -16.44
N GLY A 281 -1.62 -14.72 -17.06
CA GLY A 281 -1.48 -13.87 -18.25
C GLY A 281 -2.35 -14.34 -19.41
N LEU A 282 -2.36 -15.65 -19.70
CA LEU A 282 -3.23 -16.22 -20.75
C LEU A 282 -4.71 -16.11 -20.37
N ALA A 283 -5.08 -16.28 -19.10
CA ALA A 283 -6.45 -16.08 -18.64
C ALA A 283 -6.91 -14.62 -18.81
N VAL A 284 -6.03 -13.64 -18.50
CA VAL A 284 -6.29 -12.21 -18.74
C VAL A 284 -6.45 -11.93 -20.23
N VAL A 285 -5.54 -12.43 -21.08
CA VAL A 285 -5.64 -12.26 -22.54
C VAL A 285 -6.94 -12.86 -23.08
N ALA A 286 -7.30 -14.06 -22.63
CA ALA A 286 -8.55 -14.71 -23.04
C ALA A 286 -9.78 -13.91 -22.58
N LEU A 287 -9.78 -13.41 -21.34
CA LEU A 287 -10.84 -12.56 -20.80
C LEU A 287 -11.01 -11.28 -21.63
N MET A 288 -9.91 -10.58 -21.89
CA MET A 288 -9.88 -9.33 -22.64
C MET A 288 -10.32 -9.54 -24.10
N THR A 289 -9.87 -10.61 -24.73
CA THR A 289 -10.30 -11.00 -26.08
C THR A 289 -11.79 -11.31 -26.12
N ALA A 290 -12.33 -12.00 -25.11
CA ALA A 290 -13.76 -12.29 -25.01
C ALA A 290 -14.62 -11.03 -24.84
N GLY A 291 -14.04 -9.95 -24.29
CA GLY A 291 -14.65 -8.63 -24.18
C GLY A 291 -14.44 -7.73 -25.40
N HIS A 292 -13.93 -8.25 -26.52
CA HIS A 292 -13.55 -7.47 -27.71
C HIS A 292 -12.46 -6.41 -27.45
N HIS A 293 -11.67 -6.58 -26.40
CA HIS A 293 -10.51 -5.74 -26.05
C HIS A 293 -9.23 -6.57 -26.16
N GLY A 294 -9.03 -7.23 -27.30
CA GLY A 294 -7.89 -8.12 -27.51
C GLY A 294 -6.52 -7.43 -27.49
N LEU A 295 -5.48 -8.18 -27.86
CA LEU A 295 -4.12 -7.64 -27.95
C LEU A 295 -4.00 -6.52 -28.99
N ASP A 296 -4.85 -6.51 -30.01
CA ASP A 296 -4.94 -5.43 -30.99
C ASP A 296 -5.26 -4.08 -30.34
N VAL A 297 -6.21 -4.06 -29.39
CA VAL A 297 -6.55 -2.85 -28.62
C VAL A 297 -5.39 -2.44 -27.72
N PHE A 298 -4.77 -3.39 -27.02
CA PHE A 298 -3.59 -3.14 -26.19
C PHE A 298 -2.44 -2.49 -26.98
N PHE A 299 -2.07 -3.06 -28.12
CA PHE A 299 -0.97 -2.57 -28.94
C PHE A 299 -1.31 -1.33 -29.78
N SER A 300 -2.60 -1.05 -30.00
CA SER A 300 -3.04 0.19 -30.67
C SER A 300 -2.83 1.45 -29.80
N GLY A 301 -2.61 1.28 -28.49
CA GLY A 301 -2.47 2.37 -27.54
C GLY A 301 -3.80 2.99 -27.07
N ALA A 302 -4.94 2.48 -27.57
CA ALA A 302 -6.26 2.98 -27.17
C ALA A 302 -6.60 2.73 -25.69
N ASP A 303 -6.02 1.67 -25.12
CA ASP A 303 -6.25 1.22 -23.74
C ASP A 303 -4.93 0.75 -23.09
N SER A 304 -3.78 1.18 -23.64
CA SER A 304 -2.49 0.79 -23.07
C SER A 304 -2.27 1.44 -21.71
N PRO A 305 -1.67 0.74 -20.73
CA PRO A 305 -1.27 1.34 -19.47
C PRO A 305 -0.32 2.53 -19.70
N GLY A 306 -0.59 3.66 -19.04
CA GLY A 306 0.32 4.80 -19.00
C GLY A 306 -0.10 5.97 -19.88
N GLY A 307 -1.00 6.80 -19.36
CA GLY A 307 -1.23 8.17 -19.79
C GLY A 307 -1.74 8.42 -21.20
N ASP A 308 -2.20 9.66 -21.43
CA ASP A 308 -2.59 10.13 -22.75
C ASP A 308 -1.43 9.96 -23.75
N LYS A 309 -1.67 9.19 -24.81
CA LYS A 309 -0.72 8.88 -25.89
C LYS A 309 0.48 7.99 -25.50
N GLY A 310 0.34 7.18 -24.45
CA GLY A 310 1.35 6.17 -24.10
C GLY A 310 2.58 6.71 -23.36
N PHE A 311 2.50 7.91 -22.78
CA PHE A 311 3.54 8.45 -21.92
C PHE A 311 3.40 7.91 -20.49
N ALA A 312 3.85 6.67 -20.28
CA ALA A 312 3.84 6.03 -18.96
C ALA A 312 4.73 6.72 -17.91
N PHE A 313 5.78 7.43 -18.35
CA PHE A 313 6.79 8.02 -17.47
C PHE A 313 6.78 9.55 -17.53
N VAL A 314 7.10 10.16 -16.39
CA VAL A 314 7.32 11.60 -16.28
C VAL A 314 8.45 12.00 -17.24
N PRO A 315 8.23 12.97 -18.15
CA PRO A 315 9.24 13.34 -19.13
C PRO A 315 10.41 14.07 -18.46
N LEU A 316 11.61 13.88 -19.00
CA LEU A 316 12.83 14.47 -18.45
C LEU A 316 12.85 16.00 -18.57
N THR A 317 12.36 16.56 -19.69
CA THR A 317 12.64 17.95 -20.06
C THR A 317 11.44 18.79 -20.49
N MET A 318 10.38 18.21 -21.03
CA MET A 318 9.26 19.00 -21.60
C MET A 318 7.90 18.40 -21.24
N VAL A 319 6.96 19.29 -20.92
CA VAL A 319 5.54 18.97 -20.75
C VAL A 319 4.89 18.96 -22.13
N ALA A 320 4.43 17.78 -22.57
CA ALA A 320 3.94 17.56 -23.94
C ALA A 320 2.41 17.53 -24.08
N SER A 321 1.68 17.39 -22.98
CA SER A 321 0.21 17.29 -22.98
C SER A 321 -0.39 17.87 -21.69
N LYS A 322 -1.71 18.04 -21.67
CA LYS A 322 -2.47 18.47 -20.48
C LYS A 322 -2.47 17.44 -19.34
N TRP A 323 -2.05 16.21 -19.62
CA TRP A 323 -1.99 15.09 -18.66
C TRP A 323 -0.59 14.91 -18.08
N VAL A 324 0.35 15.77 -18.48
CA VAL A 324 1.68 15.84 -17.91
C VAL A 324 1.78 17.15 -17.14
N HIS A 325 1.84 17.09 -15.82
CA HIS A 325 1.82 18.30 -14.98
C HIS A 325 3.21 18.90 -14.73
N TYR A 326 4.26 18.10 -14.92
CA TYR A 326 5.62 18.49 -14.58
C TYR A 326 6.69 17.64 -15.28
N THR A 327 7.95 18.07 -15.20
CA THR A 327 9.11 17.29 -15.65
C THR A 327 9.81 16.60 -14.47
N MET A 328 10.61 15.56 -14.79
CA MET A 328 11.26 14.66 -13.82
C MET A 328 12.03 15.39 -12.71
N PHE A 329 12.73 16.47 -13.05
CA PHE A 329 13.59 17.19 -12.10
C PHE A 329 13.00 18.54 -11.64
N SER A 330 11.73 18.79 -11.92
CA SER A 330 11.06 20.00 -11.47
C SER A 330 10.74 19.95 -9.97
N TRP A 331 10.62 21.12 -9.35
CA TRP A 331 10.21 21.24 -7.96
C TRP A 331 8.80 20.70 -7.71
N ALA A 332 7.88 20.89 -8.66
CA ALA A 332 6.51 20.38 -8.56
C ALA A 332 6.49 18.85 -8.44
N HIS A 333 7.29 18.15 -9.24
CA HIS A 333 7.40 16.70 -9.18
C HIS A 333 7.97 16.22 -7.84
N LEU A 334 9.09 16.82 -7.38
CA LEU A 334 9.68 16.47 -6.09
C LEU A 334 8.68 16.70 -4.94
N ARG A 335 7.94 17.80 -4.98
CA ARG A 335 6.90 18.11 -4.00
C ARG A 335 5.79 17.05 -3.99
N ASP A 336 5.36 16.57 -5.15
CA ASP A 336 4.35 15.52 -5.23
C ASP A 336 4.89 14.18 -4.72
N ILE A 337 6.14 13.80 -5.03
CA ILE A 337 6.78 12.61 -4.44
C ILE A 337 6.82 12.72 -2.90
N LEU A 338 7.17 13.88 -2.36
CA LEU A 338 7.23 14.08 -0.91
C LEU A 338 5.85 14.02 -0.26
N ASN A 339 4.83 14.61 -0.88
CA ASN A 339 3.45 14.55 -0.40
C ASN A 339 2.89 13.12 -0.50
N GLU A 340 3.20 12.41 -1.59
CA GLU A 340 2.81 11.03 -1.81
C GLU A 340 3.37 10.14 -0.71
N GLN A 341 4.68 10.20 -0.45
CA GLN A 341 5.30 9.45 0.65
C GLN A 341 4.75 9.85 2.02
N MET A 342 4.49 11.14 2.23
CA MET A 342 3.88 11.63 3.45
C MET A 342 2.47 11.06 3.64
N LEU A 343 1.68 10.96 2.57
CA LEU A 343 0.34 10.39 2.58
C LEU A 343 0.39 8.89 2.83
N ILE A 344 1.05 8.10 1.98
CA ILE A 344 0.87 6.65 1.99
C ILE A 344 1.69 5.95 3.09
N ALA A 345 2.84 6.49 3.45
CA ALA A 345 3.80 5.85 4.34
C ALA A 345 4.70 6.87 5.09
N PRO A 346 4.12 7.75 5.92
CA PRO A 346 4.74 9.00 6.41
C PRO A 346 6.13 8.84 7.04
N LEU A 347 6.41 7.67 7.63
CA LEU A 347 7.67 7.40 8.31
C LEU A 347 8.50 6.27 7.71
N SER A 348 7.97 5.49 6.76
CA SER A 348 8.62 4.24 6.33
C SER A 348 9.96 4.50 5.63
N LEU A 349 9.99 5.44 4.67
CA LEU A 349 11.23 5.84 4.00
C LEU A 349 12.24 6.44 4.99
N LEU A 350 11.78 7.30 5.91
CA LEU A 350 12.63 7.92 6.93
C LEU A 350 13.22 6.89 7.89
N LEU A 351 12.46 5.86 8.26
CA LEU A 351 12.95 4.75 9.08
C LEU A 351 14.04 3.95 8.35
N VAL A 352 13.85 3.64 7.07
CA VAL A 352 14.87 2.98 6.24
C VAL A 352 16.15 3.82 6.19
N VAL A 353 16.03 5.10 5.82
CA VAL A 353 17.17 6.03 5.74
C VAL A 353 17.86 6.16 7.10
N GLY A 354 17.12 6.32 8.19
CA GLY A 354 17.69 6.44 9.54
C GLY A 354 18.49 5.22 9.98
N VAL A 355 18.01 4.00 9.68
CA VAL A 355 18.77 2.77 9.97
C VAL A 355 19.99 2.66 9.05
N LEU A 356 19.85 2.91 7.75
CA LEU A 356 20.97 2.81 6.82
C LEU A 356 22.06 3.84 7.11
N LEU A 357 21.73 5.10 7.41
CA LEU A 357 22.72 6.11 7.77
C LEU A 357 23.35 5.83 9.13
N GLY A 358 22.55 5.49 10.15
CA GLY A 358 23.03 5.31 11.51
C GLY A 358 23.74 3.98 11.76
N LEU A 359 23.39 2.93 11.01
CA LEU A 359 23.82 1.54 11.25
C LEU A 359 24.32 0.84 9.98
N SER A 360 24.63 1.55 8.89
CA SER A 360 25.12 0.98 7.61
C SER A 360 26.17 -0.12 7.77
N ARG A 361 27.16 0.09 8.64
CA ARG A 361 28.26 -0.86 8.88
C ARG A 361 27.80 -2.19 9.52
N ARG A 362 26.64 -2.20 10.18
CA ARG A 362 26.04 -3.39 10.80
C ARG A 362 25.10 -4.12 9.84
N VAL A 363 24.65 -3.46 8.78
CA VAL A 363 23.68 -4.03 7.83
C VAL A 363 24.35 -5.16 7.04
N ASN A 364 23.81 -6.37 7.19
CA ASN A 364 24.25 -7.51 6.42
C ASN A 364 23.56 -7.54 5.04
N TRP A 365 24.19 -6.92 4.05
CA TRP A 365 23.70 -6.93 2.66
C TRP A 365 23.71 -8.30 1.98
N ARG A 366 24.23 -9.35 2.64
CA ARG A 366 24.16 -10.74 2.16
C ARG A 366 22.92 -11.47 2.65
N ASP A 367 22.13 -10.84 3.53
CA ASP A 367 20.88 -11.39 4.01
C ASP A 367 19.83 -11.41 2.88
N PRO A 368 19.38 -12.59 2.42
CA PRO A 368 18.47 -12.69 1.29
C PRO A 368 17.12 -12.02 1.55
N ALA A 369 16.63 -12.02 2.79
CA ALA A 369 15.36 -11.38 3.12
C ALA A 369 15.46 -9.86 3.00
N LEU A 370 16.59 -9.29 3.45
CA LEU A 370 16.87 -7.87 3.26
C LEU A 370 16.94 -7.50 1.78
N VAL A 371 17.70 -8.26 0.98
CA VAL A 371 17.87 -7.97 -0.46
C VAL A 371 16.53 -8.06 -1.20
N PHE A 372 15.73 -9.09 -0.92
CA PHE A 372 14.40 -9.24 -1.50
C PHE A 372 13.48 -8.04 -1.19
N LEU A 373 13.36 -7.67 0.08
CA LEU A 373 12.54 -6.52 0.50
C LEU A 373 13.08 -5.20 -0.04
N ALA A 374 14.40 -5.04 -0.12
CA ALA A 374 15.04 -3.86 -0.69
C ALA A 374 14.76 -3.72 -2.18
N ILE A 375 14.83 -4.81 -2.96
CA ILE A 375 14.49 -4.79 -4.38
C ILE A 375 13.01 -4.45 -4.56
N ALA A 376 12.11 -5.08 -3.79
CA ALA A 376 10.67 -4.80 -3.89
C ALA A 376 10.32 -3.35 -3.51
N ALA A 377 10.91 -2.83 -2.43
CA ALA A 377 10.71 -1.45 -2.01
C ALA A 377 11.31 -0.44 -2.99
N ALA A 378 12.54 -0.67 -3.45
CA ALA A 378 13.20 0.22 -4.39
C ALA A 378 12.51 0.24 -5.75
N SER A 379 12.04 -0.91 -6.26
CA SER A 379 11.38 -0.97 -7.57
C SER A 379 10.01 -0.28 -7.54
N GLN A 380 9.22 -0.48 -6.49
CA GLN A 380 7.94 0.22 -6.33
C GLN A 380 8.11 1.71 -6.02
N PHE A 381 9.10 2.08 -5.21
CA PHE A 381 9.41 3.49 -4.98
C PHE A 381 9.90 4.19 -6.25
N LEU A 382 10.67 3.48 -7.11
CA LEU A 382 11.08 4.00 -8.40
C LEU A 382 9.89 4.23 -9.32
N LEU A 383 8.91 3.32 -9.36
CA LEU A 383 7.65 3.55 -10.07
C LEU A 383 6.95 4.82 -9.59
N ALA A 384 6.74 4.97 -8.28
CA ALA A 384 6.14 6.18 -7.71
C ALA A 384 6.92 7.47 -8.06
N CYS A 385 8.24 7.38 -8.22
CA CYS A 385 9.08 8.52 -8.61
C CYS A 385 9.16 8.75 -10.12
N THR A 386 8.68 7.85 -10.97
CA THR A 386 8.95 7.93 -12.42
C THR A 386 7.71 7.83 -13.27
N TRP A 387 6.62 7.29 -12.75
CA TRP A 387 5.38 7.10 -13.46
C TRP A 387 4.58 8.41 -13.53
N ASN A 388 3.96 8.68 -14.67
CA ASN A 388 3.15 9.88 -14.86
C ASN A 388 1.79 9.76 -14.17
N ALA A 389 1.46 10.71 -13.31
CA ALA A 389 0.15 10.84 -12.69
C ALA A 389 -0.73 11.73 -13.59
N ASP A 390 -1.68 11.14 -14.30
CA ASP A 390 -2.46 11.86 -15.32
C ASP A 390 -3.31 12.99 -14.71
N TYR A 391 -3.84 12.77 -13.51
CA TYR A 391 -4.62 13.76 -12.76
C TYR A 391 -3.78 14.50 -11.70
N GLY A 392 -2.45 14.29 -11.70
CA GLY A 392 -1.50 14.83 -10.73
C GLY A 392 -1.41 13.98 -9.46
N GLY A 393 -0.32 14.13 -8.70
CA GLY A 393 -0.01 13.23 -7.58
C GLY A 393 -1.11 13.17 -6.52
N ARG A 394 -1.82 14.28 -6.27
CA ARG A 394 -2.92 14.32 -5.30
C ARG A 394 -4.12 13.45 -5.70
N ARG A 395 -4.49 13.42 -6.99
CA ARG A 395 -5.71 12.72 -7.43
C ARG A 395 -5.43 11.24 -7.68
N ASP A 396 -4.21 10.91 -8.10
CA ASP A 396 -3.75 9.54 -8.42
C ASP A 396 -2.84 8.97 -7.34
N TRP A 397 -3.02 9.39 -6.09
CA TRP A 397 -2.18 8.94 -4.98
C TRP A 397 -2.28 7.42 -4.75
N ASP A 398 -3.46 6.86 -5.03
CA ASP A 398 -3.77 5.44 -4.90
C ASP A 398 -2.97 4.54 -5.84
N LEU A 399 -2.67 5.02 -7.05
CA LEU A 399 -1.77 4.36 -8.00
C LEU A 399 -0.37 4.12 -7.38
N PHE A 400 0.11 5.09 -6.60
CA PHE A 400 1.42 5.05 -5.95
C PHE A 400 1.40 4.45 -4.54
N ALA A 401 0.22 4.28 -3.94
CA ALA A 401 0.04 3.61 -2.65
C ALA A 401 0.60 2.18 -2.61
N SER A 402 0.78 1.55 -3.78
CA SER A 402 1.47 0.27 -3.97
C SER A 402 2.91 0.26 -3.40
N ALA A 403 3.58 1.42 -3.33
CA ALA A 403 4.92 1.54 -2.75
C ALA A 403 4.95 1.51 -1.21
N ALA A 404 3.82 1.79 -0.55
CA ALA A 404 3.75 1.93 0.90
C ALA A 404 4.14 0.64 1.64
N LEU A 405 3.56 -0.48 1.23
CA LEU A 405 3.71 -1.74 1.96
C LEU A 405 5.13 -2.34 1.83
N PRO A 406 5.74 -2.47 0.62
CA PRO A 406 7.12 -2.94 0.49
C PRO A 406 8.11 -2.08 1.30
N MET A 407 7.97 -0.75 1.23
CA MET A 407 8.82 0.18 1.98
C MET A 407 8.65 0.00 3.50
N THR A 408 7.43 -0.18 3.96
CA THR A 408 7.12 -0.37 5.40
C THR A 408 7.64 -1.70 5.92
N LEU A 409 7.51 -2.78 5.15
CA LEU A 409 8.04 -4.09 5.54
C LEU A 409 9.58 -4.10 5.53
N LEU A 410 10.22 -3.39 4.60
CA LEU A 410 11.67 -3.15 4.65
C LEU A 410 12.07 -2.36 5.90
N ALA A 411 11.35 -1.28 6.22
CA ALA A 411 11.59 -0.48 7.43
C ALA A 411 11.48 -1.33 8.70
N ALA A 412 10.40 -2.10 8.84
CA ALA A 412 10.19 -2.99 9.97
C ALA A 412 11.26 -4.09 10.05
N TYR A 413 11.68 -4.66 8.91
CA TYR A 413 12.77 -5.64 8.85
C TYR A 413 14.08 -5.06 9.39
N LEU A 414 14.47 -3.87 8.92
CA LEU A 414 15.68 -3.18 9.35
C LEU A 414 15.63 -2.84 10.85
N LEU A 415 14.51 -2.34 11.35
CA LEU A 415 14.30 -2.08 12.78
C LEU A 415 14.40 -3.35 13.62
N ASN A 416 13.75 -4.43 13.20
CA ASN A 416 13.74 -5.70 13.93
C ASN A 416 15.14 -6.33 14.00
N ARG A 417 15.92 -6.21 12.92
CA ARG A 417 17.21 -6.88 12.80
C ARG A 417 18.38 -6.10 13.40
N TYR A 418 18.40 -4.78 13.25
CA TYR A 418 19.59 -3.97 13.53
C TYR A 418 19.45 -2.99 14.70
N VAL A 419 18.23 -2.71 15.16
CA VAL A 419 17.98 -1.80 16.30
C VAL A 419 17.73 -2.59 17.58
N GLU A 420 18.43 -2.20 18.65
CA GLU A 420 18.28 -2.82 19.96
C GLU A 420 16.84 -2.69 20.48
N ARG A 421 16.38 -3.71 21.21
CA ARG A 421 14.98 -3.85 21.61
C ARG A 421 14.40 -2.59 22.31
N PRO A 422 15.02 -1.99 23.34
CA PRO A 422 14.44 -0.82 24.00
C PRO A 422 14.30 0.39 23.07
N GLU A 423 15.26 0.58 22.16
CA GLU A 423 15.23 1.67 21.19
C GLU A 423 14.21 1.40 20.08
N ARG A 424 14.15 0.17 19.58
CA ARG A 424 13.20 -0.32 18.59
C ARG A 424 11.77 -0.16 19.07
N GLU A 425 11.47 -0.57 20.30
CA GLU A 425 10.14 -0.47 20.90
C GLU A 425 9.66 1.00 21.00
N ARG A 426 10.55 1.91 21.42
CA ARG A 426 10.25 3.36 21.43
C ARG A 426 10.04 3.93 20.03
N THR A 427 10.83 3.45 19.07
CA THR A 427 10.75 3.83 17.66
C THR A 427 9.41 3.40 17.07
N TYR A 428 8.97 2.17 17.33
CA TYR A 428 7.64 1.70 16.91
C TYR A 428 6.52 2.50 17.56
N ALA A 429 6.58 2.72 18.88
CA ALA A 429 5.55 3.49 19.58
C ALA A 429 5.36 4.88 18.98
N LEU A 430 6.46 5.60 18.75
CA LEU A 430 6.43 6.92 18.15
C LEU A 430 5.93 6.88 16.71
N ALA A 431 6.45 5.94 15.90
CA ALA A 431 6.08 5.86 14.50
C ALA A 431 4.60 5.53 14.31
N VAL A 432 4.08 4.55 15.05
CA VAL A 432 2.65 4.19 15.04
C VAL A 432 1.77 5.36 15.47
N ALA A 433 2.16 6.11 16.52
CA ALA A 433 1.37 7.24 16.98
C ALA A 433 1.32 8.39 15.96
N VAL A 434 2.44 8.71 15.31
CA VAL A 434 2.49 9.74 14.24
C VAL A 434 1.73 9.28 13.00
N SER A 435 1.85 8.01 12.63
CA SER A 435 1.09 7.45 11.51
C SER A 435 -0.42 7.45 11.78
N LEU A 436 -0.87 7.14 13.01
CA LEU A 436 -2.27 7.27 13.41
C LEU A 436 -2.76 8.73 13.39
N MET A 437 -1.95 9.64 13.95
CA MET A 437 -2.23 11.07 13.92
C MET A 437 -2.45 11.56 12.48
N HIS A 438 -1.67 11.05 11.54
CA HIS A 438 -1.77 11.35 10.12
C HIS A 438 -2.98 10.68 9.43
N LEU A 439 -3.20 9.38 9.68
CA LEU A 439 -4.24 8.57 9.02
C LEU A 439 -5.67 8.96 9.44
N ILE A 440 -5.91 9.25 10.72
CA ILE A 440 -7.26 9.52 11.26
C ILE A 440 -7.94 10.71 10.55
N PRO A 441 -7.29 11.88 10.39
CA PRO A 441 -7.87 13.02 9.67
C PRO A 441 -8.19 12.70 8.21
N TRP A 442 -7.40 11.88 7.54
CA TRP A 442 -7.66 11.45 6.17
C TRP A 442 -8.87 10.53 6.04
N ILE A 443 -8.99 9.56 6.94
CA ILE A 443 -10.20 8.73 7.02
C ILE A 443 -11.42 9.63 7.26
N TYR A 444 -11.35 10.55 8.21
CA TYR A 444 -12.44 11.48 8.49
C TYR A 444 -12.77 12.36 7.28
N PHE A 445 -11.77 12.93 6.63
CA PHE A 445 -11.96 13.76 5.43
C PHE A 445 -12.72 13.01 4.34
N ASN A 446 -12.36 11.76 4.08
CA ASN A 446 -13.04 10.92 3.10
C ASN A 446 -14.51 10.61 3.48
N THR A 447 -14.91 10.73 4.74
CA THR A 447 -16.32 10.59 5.16
C THR A 447 -17.18 11.83 4.88
N LEU A 448 -16.56 12.97 4.56
CA LEU A 448 -17.30 14.19 4.30
C LEU A 448 -17.84 14.19 2.87
N PRO A 449 -19.08 14.66 2.62
CA PRO A 449 -19.55 14.85 1.27
C PRO A 449 -18.72 15.95 0.59
N TRP A 450 -18.36 15.73 -0.67
CA TRP A 450 -17.66 16.76 -1.44
C TRP A 450 -18.66 17.83 -1.90
N PRO A 451 -18.44 19.12 -1.60
CA PRO A 451 -19.27 20.18 -2.15
C PRO A 451 -18.99 20.28 -3.65
N TRP A 452 -19.91 19.76 -4.47
CA TRP A 452 -19.94 19.99 -5.91
C TRP A 452 -20.52 21.40 -6.18
N THR A 453 -19.87 22.43 -5.64
CA THR A 453 -20.27 23.83 -5.83
C THR A 453 -19.28 24.56 -6.71
#